data_AF-A0A6M8VZZ7-F1
#
_entry.id   AF-A0A6M8VZZ7-F1
#
_cell.length_a   1.000
_cell.length_b   1.000
_cell.length_c   1.000
_cell.angle_alpha   90.00
_cell.angle_beta   90.00
_cell.angle_gamma   90.00
#
_symmetry.space_group_name_H-M   'P 1'
#
loop_
_entity.id
_entity.type
_entity.pdbx_description
1 polymer ?
#
loop_
_entity_poly.entity_id
_entity_poly.type
_entity_poly.pdbx_seq_one_letter_code
_entity_poly.pdbx_strand_id
1 'polypeptide(L)'
;MTADRKRAFEQLCHQLGGSLDASLPPSQVLRVCCEMLLEHQGVLLSEAHALRPLHRPPNDDHAAMRRFEGRLRSFVLRCLRVTPCDIEPPM
;
A
#
# COMPACT_ATOMS: atom_id res chain seq x y z
N MET A 1 12.05 -5.39 -6.46
CA MET A 1 12.20 -5.60 -5.00
C MET A 1 13.50 -6.37 -4.78
N THR A 2 14.34 -5.99 -3.81
CA THR A 2 15.56 -6.75 -3.50
C THR A 2 15.19 -8.11 -2.89
N ALA A 3 16.09 -9.10 -2.96
CA ALA A 3 15.87 -10.41 -2.38
C ALA A 3 15.52 -10.34 -0.88
N ASP A 4 16.21 -9.47 -0.12
CA ASP A 4 15.96 -9.27 1.30
C ASP A 4 14.55 -8.73 1.59
N ARG A 5 14.09 -7.76 0.79
CA ARG A 5 12.74 -7.18 0.94
C ARG A 5 11.66 -8.19 0.57
N LYS A 6 11.90 -9.05 -0.43
CA LYS A 6 10.99 -10.14 -0.78
C LYS A 6 10.82 -11.09 0.40
N ARG A 7 11.94 -11.53 0.99
CA ARG A 7 11.93 -12.45 2.13
C ARG A 7 11.24 -11.83 3.35
N ALA A 8 11.52 -10.56 3.64
CA ALA A 8 10.87 -9.85 4.73
C ALA A 8 9.34 -9.74 4.52
N PHE A 9 8.90 -9.52 3.28
CA PHE A 9 7.47 -9.48 2.96
C PHE A 9 6.79 -10.86 3.10
N GLU A 10 7.45 -11.93 2.64
CA GLU A 10 6.96 -13.31 2.83
C GLU A 10 6.83 -13.68 4.31
N GLN A 11 7.83 -13.30 5.13
CA GLN A 11 7.79 -13.49 6.58
C GLN A 11 6.64 -12.73 7.23
N LEU A 12 6.41 -11.48 6.83
CA LEU A 12 5.26 -10.69 7.30
C LEU A 12 3.93 -11.38 6.96
N CYS A 13 3.77 -11.88 5.73
CA CYS A 13 2.55 -12.59 5.33
C CYS A 13 2.32 -13.83 6.17
N HIS A 14 3.37 -14.59 6.48
CA HIS A 14 3.28 -15.76 7.34
C HIS A 14 2.90 -15.41 8.79
N GLN A 15 3.50 -14.36 9.35
CA GLN A 15 3.19 -13.88 10.71
C GLN A 15 1.75 -13.37 10.83
N LEU A 16 1.28 -12.60 9.83
CA LEU A 16 -0.10 -12.13 9.76
C LEU A 16 -1.07 -13.31 9.62
N GLY A 17 -0.77 -14.27 8.75
CA GLY A 17 -1.57 -15.47 8.57
C GLY A 17 -1.71 -16.26 9.86
N GLY A 18 -0.61 -16.48 10.57
CA GLY A 18 -0.63 -17.14 11.88
C GLY A 18 -1.42 -16.36 12.95
N SER A 19 -1.42 -15.03 12.89
CA SER A 19 -2.17 -14.19 13.85
C SER A 19 -3.68 -14.17 13.56
N LEU A 20 -4.07 -14.35 12.30
CA LEU A 20 -5.45 -14.34 11.83
C LEU A 20 -6.04 -15.75 11.66
N ASP A 21 -5.27 -16.79 12.01
CA ASP A 21 -5.58 -18.20 11.76
C ASP A 21 -5.99 -18.47 10.29
N ALA A 22 -5.26 -17.86 9.35
CA ALA A 22 -5.57 -17.89 7.93
C ALA A 22 -4.32 -18.10 7.07
N SER A 23 -4.48 -18.76 5.92
CA SER A 23 -3.44 -18.80 4.90
C SER A 23 -3.43 -17.47 4.13
N LEU A 24 -2.33 -16.73 4.22
CA LEU A 24 -2.15 -15.45 3.53
C LEU A 24 -0.94 -15.51 2.59
N PRO A 25 -1.10 -15.97 1.34
CA PRO A 25 -0.04 -15.90 0.35
C PRO A 25 0.26 -14.43 -0.03
N PRO A 26 1.53 -14.07 -0.32
CA PRO A 26 1.90 -12.70 -0.69
C PRO A 26 1.10 -12.11 -1.85
N SER A 27 0.72 -12.93 -2.84
CA SER A 27 -0.10 -12.51 -3.97
C SER A 27 -1.50 -12.05 -3.56
N GLN A 28 -2.09 -12.66 -2.54
CA GLN A 28 -3.41 -12.28 -2.04
C GLN A 28 -3.36 -10.96 -1.28
N VAL A 29 -2.32 -10.73 -0.47
CA VAL A 29 -2.09 -9.44 0.19
C VAL A 29 -1.92 -8.33 -0.85
N LEU A 30 -1.12 -8.57 -1.90
CA LEU A 30 -0.96 -7.61 -2.99
C LEU A 30 -2.27 -7.36 -3.74
N ARG A 31 -3.08 -8.40 -3.99
CA ARG A 31 -4.38 -8.26 -4.63
C ARG A 31 -5.32 -7.37 -3.81
N VAL A 32 -5.42 -7.62 -2.51
CA VAL A 32 -6.26 -6.82 -1.61
C VAL A 32 -5.78 -5.36 -1.58
N CYS A 33 -4.47 -5.11 -1.52
CA CYS A 33 -3.95 -3.74 -1.61
C CYS A 33 -4.35 -3.04 -2.92
N CYS A 34 -4.33 -3.76 -4.06
CA CYS A 34 -4.79 -3.22 -5.34
C CYS A 34 -6.30 -2.96 -5.35
N GLU A 35 -7.11 -3.88 -4.84
CA GLU A 35 -8.56 -3.74 -4.73
C GLU A 35 -8.92 -2.50 -3.90
N MET A 36 -8.27 -2.32 -2.73
CA MET A 36 -8.44 -1.12 -1.91
C MET A 36 -8.13 0.18 -2.67
N LEU A 37 -7.07 0.21 -3.49
CA LEU A 37 -6.74 1.39 -4.29
C LEU A 37 -7.81 1.66 -5.37
N LEU A 38 -8.37 0.62 -5.97
CA LEU A 38 -9.40 0.74 -7.00
C LEU A 38 -10.73 1.21 -6.41
N GLU A 39 -11.14 0.65 -5.26
CA GLU A 39 -12.33 1.09 -4.53
C GLU A 39 -12.28 2.58 -4.18
N HIS A 40 -11.08 3.09 -3.88
CA HIS A 40 -10.85 4.48 -3.49
C HIS A 40 -10.39 5.37 -4.64
N GLN A 41 -10.48 4.89 -5.89
CA GLN A 41 -9.96 5.61 -7.06
C GLN A 41 -10.52 7.02 -7.18
N GLY A 42 -11.81 7.23 -6.92
CA GLY A 42 -12.43 8.55 -7.00
C GLY A 42 -11.81 9.57 -6.05
N VAL A 43 -11.62 9.20 -4.79
CA VAL A 43 -10.98 10.05 -3.76
C VAL A 43 -9.52 10.27 -4.09
N LEU A 44 -8.79 9.21 -4.45
CA LEU A 44 -7.39 9.29 -4.85
C LEU A 44 -7.19 10.25 -6.02
N LEU A 45 -8.02 10.17 -7.06
CA LEU A 45 -7.93 11.07 -8.19
C LEU A 45 -8.30 12.50 -7.79
N SER A 46 -9.41 12.72 -7.10
CA SER A 46 -9.85 14.06 -6.66
C SER A 46 -8.76 14.77 -5.83
N GLU A 47 -8.22 14.09 -4.83
CA GLU A 47 -7.15 14.62 -3.97
C GLU A 47 -5.85 14.88 -4.76
N ALA A 48 -5.51 14.01 -5.71
CA ALA A 48 -4.32 14.19 -6.54
C ALA A 48 -4.38 15.48 -7.37
N HIS A 49 -5.56 15.86 -7.89
CA HIS A 49 -5.73 17.10 -8.66
C HIS A 49 -5.53 18.36 -7.80
N ALA A 50 -5.82 18.29 -6.49
CA ALA A 50 -5.64 19.40 -5.56
C ALA A 50 -4.18 19.56 -5.06
N LEU A 51 -3.30 18.61 -5.37
CA LEU A 51 -1.93 18.59 -4.89
C LEU A 51 -0.94 19.18 -5.90
N ARG A 52 0.16 19.73 -5.37
CA ARG A 52 1.32 20.07 -6.21
C ARG A 52 1.80 18.81 -6.94
N PRO A 53 2.10 18.89 -8.25
CA PRO A 53 2.55 17.75 -9.04
C PRO A 53 3.69 16.99 -8.35
N LEU A 54 3.52 15.67 -8.23
CA LEU A 54 4.55 14.77 -7.74
C LEU A 54 5.29 14.17 -8.93
N HIS A 55 6.44 14.74 -9.27
CA HIS A 55 7.25 14.25 -10.40
C HIS A 55 8.07 13.03 -10.00
N ARG A 56 8.01 11.99 -10.83
CA ARG A 56 8.88 10.82 -10.70
C ARG A 56 10.32 11.22 -11.02
N PRO A 57 11.29 10.96 -10.13
CA PRO A 57 12.70 11.22 -10.41
C PRO A 57 13.30 10.16 -11.35
N PRO A 58 14.48 10.44 -11.94
CA PRO A 58 15.29 9.44 -12.66
C PRO A 58 15.55 8.17 -11.83
N ASN A 59 15.73 7.02 -12.50
CA ASN A 59 15.88 5.73 -11.81
C ASN A 59 17.22 5.56 -11.07
N ASP A 60 18.23 6.33 -11.45
CA ASP A 60 19.58 6.37 -10.86
C ASP A 60 19.68 7.27 -9.62
N ASP A 61 18.76 8.23 -9.45
CA ASP A 61 18.67 9.03 -8.21
C ASP A 61 17.85 8.30 -7.13
N HIS A 62 18.51 7.36 -6.46
CA HIS A 62 17.92 6.59 -5.37
C HIS A 62 17.42 7.46 -4.20
N ALA A 63 18.05 8.60 -3.93
CA ALA A 63 17.68 9.47 -2.82
C ALA A 63 16.40 10.28 -3.12
N ALA A 64 16.27 10.79 -4.33
CA ALA A 64 15.02 11.39 -4.80
C ALA A 64 13.92 10.34 -4.92
N MET A 65 14.21 9.14 -5.41
CA MET A 65 13.22 8.06 -5.52
C MET A 65 12.63 7.69 -4.16
N ARG A 66 13.46 7.52 -3.11
CA ARG A 66 12.96 7.28 -1.74
C ARG A 66 12.06 8.40 -1.22
N ARG A 67 12.39 9.67 -1.52
CA ARG A 67 11.56 10.83 -1.15
C ARG A 67 10.22 10.83 -1.89
N PHE A 68 10.25 10.53 -3.19
CA PHE A 68 9.06 10.37 -4.02
C PHE A 68 8.16 9.26 -3.48
N GLU A 69 8.69 8.07 -3.24
CA GLU A 69 7.97 6.92 -2.66
C GLU A 69 7.38 7.27 -1.27
N GLY A 70 8.14 7.98 -0.43
CA GLY A 70 7.67 8.43 0.89
C GLY A 70 6.48 9.38 0.80
N ARG A 71 6.51 10.34 -0.15
CA ARG A 71 5.39 11.25 -0.41
C ARG A 71 4.18 10.50 -0.98
N LEU A 72 4.38 9.62 -1.95
CA LEU A 72 3.32 8.80 -2.55
C LEU A 72 2.63 7.92 -1.48
N ARG A 73 3.41 7.23 -0.64
CA ARG A 73 2.89 6.43 0.47
C ARG A 73 2.06 7.27 1.44
N SER A 74 2.55 8.45 1.83
CA SER A 74 1.83 9.33 2.76
C SER A 74 0.52 9.83 2.17
N PHE A 75 0.51 10.14 0.87
CA PHE A 75 -0.70 10.50 0.13
C PHE A 75 -1.72 9.37 0.10
N VAL A 76 -1.30 8.16 -0.31
CA VAL A 76 -2.19 6.98 -0.38
C VAL A 76 -2.77 6.67 1.00
N LEU A 77 -1.96 6.60 2.05
CA LEU A 77 -2.42 6.33 3.41
C LEU A 77 -3.41 7.39 3.91
N ARG A 78 -3.20 8.67 3.57
CA ARG A 78 -4.14 9.74 3.94
C ARG A 78 -5.50 9.52 3.27
N CYS A 79 -5.52 9.14 2.00
CA CYS A 79 -6.76 8.91 1.26
C CYS A 79 -7.52 7.65 1.75
N LEU A 80 -6.79 6.58 2.07
CA LEU A 80 -7.39 5.32 2.54
C LEU A 80 -7.90 5.40 4.00
N ARG A 81 -7.37 6.31 4.83
CA ARG A 81 -7.81 6.49 6.23
C ARG A 81 -9.16 7.20 6.39
N VAL A 82 -9.73 7.72 5.31
CA VAL A 82 -11.02 8.41 5.33
C VAL A 82 -12.19 7.41 5.41
N THR A 83 -11.92 6.11 5.24
CA THR A 83 -12.95 5.08 5.11
C THR A 83 -13.05 4.26 6.40
N PRO A 84 -14.23 4.21 7.05
CA PRO A 84 -14.45 3.28 8.14
C PRO A 84 -14.27 1.85 7.64
N CYS A 85 -13.53 1.05 8.41
CA CYS A 85 -13.35 -0.36 8.14
C CYS A 85 -14.48 -1.10 8.86
N ASP A 86 -15.50 -1.54 8.13
CA ASP A 86 -16.52 -2.44 8.65
C ASP A 86 -15.91 -3.85 8.75
N ILE A 87 -15.19 -4.09 9.84
CA ILE A 87 -14.81 -5.46 10.22
C ILE A 87 -16.01 -6.02 10.97
N GLU A 88 -16.84 -6.82 10.29
CA GLU A 88 -17.81 -7.65 10.99
C GLU A 88 -17.05 -8.60 11.92
N PRO A 89 -17.39 -8.65 13.24
CA PRO A 89 -16.77 -9.59 14.15
C PRO A 89 -17.12 -11.03 13.72
N PRO A 90 -16.21 -12.00 13.93
CA PRO A 90 -16.50 -13.39 13.63
C PRO A 90 -17.71 -13.86 14.46
N MET A 91 -18.65 -14.56 13.79
CA MET A 91 -19.84 -15.18 14.39
C MET A 91 -19.49 -16.30 15.35
#